data_AF-A0A7C1GAU0-F1
#
_entry.id   AF-A0A7C1GAU0-F1
#
_cell.length_a   1.000
_cell.length_b   1.000
_cell.length_c   1.000
_cell.angle_alpha   90.00
_cell.angle_beta   90.00
_cell.angle_gamma   90.00
#
_symmetry.space_group_name_H-M   'P 1'
#
loop_
_entity.id
_entity.type
_entity.pdbx_description
1 polymer ?
#
loop_
_entity_poly.entity_id
_entity_poly.type
_entity_poly.pdbx_seq_one_letter_code
_entity_poly.pdbx_strand_id
1 'polypeptide(L)'
;MGHGFSEKSRVIYNATDWTFENAKAEVLREHGNNIIDFSGETNLNRRLDLRKYFLLRGIASLRNEEPVIPDERIKKIIQDISLPPLRENGKPEPFLFDGPLAITTGRLARQKGFDLMVEAVPRVLRELGNAKFVFLVLPVWGGEDYIYQLADLQRSYPENVRVIYGVAPSIYKLAHLASDVFFAPSRWEPFGIMALEAMATGNPLVASRTGGLKEIVLDVNDHGDKGTGLLVPPGDPYELGEALRDMLAFMEASNTGNLGWYLKKIGNEKLVRLLEEYPDAGEILRKNCIERVEKYFSWSASAATASAIYGELLKG
;
A
#
# COMPACT_ATOMS: atom_id res chain seq x y z
N MET A 1 -7.25 20.89 -6.40
CA MET A 1 -8.34 19.96 -6.01
C MET A 1 -9.65 20.56 -6.50
N GLY A 2 -10.47 19.84 -7.29
CA GLY A 2 -11.81 20.35 -7.64
C GLY A 2 -12.44 19.87 -8.95
N HIS A 3 -11.69 19.37 -9.92
CA HIS A 3 -12.29 18.92 -11.19
C HIS A 3 -12.61 17.43 -11.13
N GLY A 4 -13.81 17.12 -10.63
CA GLY A 4 -14.36 15.76 -10.50
C GLY A 4 -15.38 15.57 -9.37
N PHE A 5 -15.72 16.62 -8.62
CA PHE A 5 -16.53 16.54 -7.40
C PHE A 5 -18.04 16.81 -7.57
N SER A 6 -18.53 17.06 -8.79
CA SER A 6 -19.94 17.45 -8.99
C SER A 6 -20.94 16.36 -8.56
N GLU A 7 -20.53 15.09 -8.52
CA GLU A 7 -21.41 13.97 -8.13
C GLU A 7 -21.12 13.39 -6.74
N LYS A 8 -20.02 13.79 -6.08
CA LYS A 8 -19.51 13.13 -4.85
C LYS A 8 -19.88 13.84 -3.54
N SER A 9 -20.59 14.96 -3.58
CA SER A 9 -20.86 15.81 -2.40
C SER A 9 -22.08 15.38 -1.55
N ARG A 10 -22.73 14.26 -1.86
CA ARG A 10 -24.00 13.84 -1.24
C ARG A 10 -23.96 12.54 -0.44
N VAL A 11 -22.79 11.90 -0.28
CA VAL A 11 -22.70 10.55 0.30
C VAL A 11 -21.70 10.51 1.45
N ILE A 12 -22.00 9.74 2.50
CA ILE A 12 -21.03 9.36 3.51
C ILE A 12 -19.97 8.51 2.79
N TYR A 13 -18.71 8.99 2.82
CA TYR A 13 -17.63 8.38 2.06
C TYR A 13 -16.99 7.24 2.86
N ASN A 14 -17.74 6.15 3.03
CA ASN A 14 -17.32 4.94 3.75
C ASN A 14 -17.15 3.72 2.82
N ALA A 15 -16.89 3.95 1.52
CA ALA A 15 -16.76 2.91 0.52
C ALA A 15 -15.63 3.20 -0.48
N THR A 16 -15.22 2.17 -1.22
CA THR A 16 -14.38 2.30 -2.42
C THR A 16 -15.14 1.86 -3.67
N ASP A 17 -14.81 2.47 -4.80
CA ASP A 17 -15.24 2.07 -6.15
C ASP A 17 -14.29 1.06 -6.78
N TRP A 18 -13.21 0.67 -6.08
CA TRP A 18 -12.26 -0.30 -6.57
C TRP A 18 -12.79 -1.73 -6.40
N THR A 19 -12.63 -2.52 -7.45
CA THR A 19 -12.72 -3.98 -7.41
C THR A 19 -11.41 -4.56 -7.95
N PHE A 20 -11.07 -5.77 -7.52
CA PHE A 20 -9.85 -6.44 -8.00
C PHE A 20 -9.83 -6.55 -9.53
N GLU A 21 -10.93 -7.02 -10.12
CA GLU A 21 -11.05 -7.22 -11.57
C GLU A 21 -10.93 -5.91 -12.35
N ASN A 22 -11.57 -4.82 -11.90
CA ASN A 22 -11.48 -3.53 -12.59
C ASN A 22 -10.07 -2.94 -12.48
N ALA A 23 -9.45 -3.02 -11.29
CA ALA A 23 -8.08 -2.55 -11.10
C ALA A 23 -7.11 -3.33 -11.99
N LYS A 24 -7.26 -4.66 -12.06
CA LYS A 24 -6.43 -5.53 -12.89
C LYS A 24 -6.63 -5.27 -14.38
N ALA A 25 -7.87 -5.15 -14.84
CA ALA A 25 -8.17 -4.85 -16.25
C ALA A 25 -7.54 -3.52 -16.69
N GLU A 26 -7.57 -2.50 -15.82
CA GLU A 26 -6.93 -1.21 -16.09
C GLU A 26 -5.42 -1.32 -16.19
N VAL A 27 -4.77 -2.01 -15.26
CA VAL A 27 -3.32 -2.22 -15.28
C VAL A 27 -2.88 -3.04 -16.48
N LEU A 28 -3.62 -4.09 -16.85
CA LEU A 28 -3.30 -4.89 -18.04
C LEU A 28 -3.49 -4.10 -19.34
N ARG A 29 -4.49 -3.21 -19.41
CA ARG A 29 -4.67 -2.32 -20.55
C ARG A 29 -3.52 -1.33 -20.70
N GLU A 30 -3.00 -0.80 -19.60
CA GLU A 30 -1.94 0.22 -19.63
C GLU A 30 -0.52 -0.38 -19.73
N HIS A 31 -0.27 -1.50 -19.04
CA HIS A 31 1.06 -2.07 -18.88
C HIS A 31 1.21 -3.49 -19.43
N GLY A 32 0.14 -4.16 -19.86
CA GLY A 32 0.15 -5.59 -20.21
C GLY A 32 1.23 -5.95 -21.22
N ASN A 33 1.32 -5.22 -22.34
CA ASN A 33 2.36 -5.46 -23.35
C ASN A 33 3.77 -5.27 -22.77
N ASN A 34 4.00 -4.20 -22.01
CA ASN A 34 5.30 -3.95 -21.39
C ASN A 34 5.68 -5.03 -20.36
N ILE A 35 4.70 -5.59 -19.65
CA ILE A 35 4.92 -6.68 -18.71
C ILE A 35 5.31 -7.95 -19.49
N ILE A 36 4.60 -8.29 -20.57
CA ILE A 36 4.91 -9.44 -21.44
C ILE A 36 6.32 -9.30 -22.04
N ASP A 37 6.64 -8.12 -22.57
CA ASP A 37 7.96 -7.83 -23.15
C ASP A 37 9.08 -7.93 -22.10
N PHE A 38 8.78 -7.58 -20.85
CA PHE A 38 9.74 -7.63 -19.74
C PHE A 38 9.93 -9.06 -19.19
N SER A 39 8.85 -9.80 -18.95
CA SER A 39 8.89 -11.10 -18.29
C SER A 39 9.06 -12.28 -19.25
N GLY A 40 8.66 -12.11 -20.51
CA GLY A 40 8.47 -13.20 -21.47
C GLY A 40 7.21 -14.06 -21.18
N GLU A 41 6.43 -13.72 -20.15
CA GLU A 41 5.25 -14.45 -19.72
C GLU A 41 3.99 -13.89 -20.37
N THR A 42 3.19 -14.76 -20.99
CA THR A 42 1.88 -14.38 -21.55
C THR A 42 0.75 -14.47 -20.52
N ASN A 43 0.97 -15.18 -19.40
CA ASN A 43 0.02 -15.34 -18.32
C ASN A 43 0.27 -14.35 -17.18
N LEU A 44 -0.36 -13.18 -17.26
CA LEU A 44 -0.18 -12.07 -16.31
C LEU A 44 -1.03 -12.20 -15.03
N ASN A 45 -1.33 -13.42 -14.58
CA ASN A 45 -2.13 -13.65 -13.38
C ASN A 45 -1.30 -13.62 -12.09
N ARG A 46 0.01 -13.80 -12.18
CA ARG A 46 0.86 -13.90 -10.98
C ARG A 46 1.28 -12.51 -10.52
N ARG A 47 0.96 -12.20 -9.26
CA ARG A 47 1.38 -10.96 -8.60
C ARG A 47 2.89 -10.75 -8.63
N LEU A 48 3.68 -11.82 -8.51
CA LEU A 48 5.15 -11.73 -8.57
C LEU A 48 5.67 -11.16 -9.89
N ASP A 49 4.99 -11.42 -11.00
CA ASP A 49 5.40 -10.88 -12.31
C ASP A 49 5.08 -9.39 -12.38
N LEU A 50 3.92 -8.97 -11.84
CA LEU A 50 3.58 -7.55 -11.66
C LEU A 50 4.58 -6.84 -10.74
N ARG A 51 4.99 -7.48 -9.64
CA ARG A 51 5.98 -6.94 -8.69
C ARG A 51 7.33 -6.71 -9.34
N LYS A 52 7.87 -7.73 -10.01
CA LYS A 52 9.15 -7.63 -10.72
C LYS A 52 9.12 -6.55 -11.79
N TYR A 53 8.07 -6.52 -12.61
CA TYR A 53 7.90 -5.46 -13.60
C TYR A 53 7.84 -4.09 -12.93
N PHE A 54 6.98 -3.90 -11.93
CA PHE A 54 6.81 -2.63 -11.23
C PHE A 54 8.14 -2.13 -10.64
N LEU A 55 8.85 -2.96 -9.88
CA LEU A 55 10.10 -2.58 -9.23
C LEU A 55 11.22 -2.29 -10.24
N LEU A 56 11.38 -3.14 -11.25
CA LEU A 56 12.55 -3.10 -12.15
C LEU A 56 12.35 -2.21 -13.38
N ARG A 57 11.11 -1.86 -13.72
CA ARG A 57 10.76 -1.06 -14.91
C ARG A 57 9.60 -0.08 -14.67
N GLY A 58 8.47 -0.58 -14.16
CA GLY A 58 7.20 0.16 -14.11
C GLY A 58 7.24 1.43 -13.28
N ILE A 59 7.99 1.46 -12.17
CA ILE A 59 8.10 2.67 -11.34
C ILE A 59 8.75 3.84 -12.10
N ALA A 60 9.59 3.55 -13.09
CA ALA A 60 10.23 4.53 -13.94
C ALA A 60 9.43 4.81 -15.23
N SER A 61 8.33 4.09 -15.49
CA SER A 61 7.46 4.28 -16.67
C SER A 61 6.43 5.40 -16.48
N LEU A 62 6.65 6.32 -15.55
CA LEU A 62 5.81 7.50 -15.36
C LEU A 62 5.73 8.30 -16.66
N ARG A 63 4.51 8.76 -16.99
CA ARG A 63 4.24 9.65 -18.12
C ARG A 63 5.04 10.96 -18.00
N ASN A 64 5.16 11.71 -19.08
CA ASN A 64 6.03 12.90 -19.10
C ASN A 64 5.56 14.00 -18.13
N GLU A 65 4.25 14.11 -17.96
CA GLU A 65 3.56 15.00 -17.03
C GLU A 65 3.52 14.48 -15.58
N GLU A 66 3.97 13.25 -15.33
CA GLU A 66 3.95 12.62 -14.01
C GLU A 66 5.34 12.59 -13.34
N PRO A 67 5.41 12.67 -12.00
CA PRO A 67 4.27 12.86 -11.09
C PRO A 67 3.74 14.31 -11.14
N VAL A 68 2.41 14.45 -11.10
CA VAL A 68 1.77 15.76 -11.14
C VAL A 68 1.88 16.42 -9.76
N ILE A 69 2.63 17.51 -9.68
CA ILE A 69 2.78 18.36 -8.50
C ILE A 69 2.20 19.74 -8.84
N PRO A 70 0.94 20.04 -8.47
CA PRO A 70 0.30 21.30 -8.88
C PRO A 70 0.91 22.56 -8.23
N ASP A 71 1.59 22.41 -7.10
CA ASP A 71 2.13 23.52 -6.33
C ASP A 71 3.59 23.81 -6.74
N GLU A 72 3.83 24.99 -7.29
CA GLU A 72 5.16 25.38 -7.80
C GLU A 72 6.23 25.48 -6.70
N ARG A 73 5.86 25.78 -5.44
CA ARG A 73 6.84 25.81 -4.33
C ARG A 73 7.26 24.41 -3.94
N ILE A 74 6.30 23.50 -3.81
CA ILE A 74 6.58 22.08 -3.57
C ILE A 74 7.40 21.51 -4.73
N LYS A 75 7.02 21.81 -5.98
CA LYS A 75 7.76 21.37 -7.16
C LYS A 75 9.23 21.82 -7.12
N LYS A 76 9.48 23.08 -6.72
CA LYS A 76 10.83 23.58 -6.50
C LYS A 76 11.57 22.82 -5.40
N ILE A 77 10.93 22.56 -4.25
CA ILE A 77 11.54 21.75 -3.18
C ILE A 77 11.94 20.37 -3.72
N ILE A 78 11.06 19.70 -4.48
CA ILE A 78 11.34 18.39 -5.07
C ILE A 78 12.54 18.46 -6.03
N GLN A 79 12.63 19.49 -6.86
CA GLN A 79 13.79 19.71 -7.73
C GLN A 79 15.08 19.93 -6.93
N ASP A 80 15.01 20.70 -5.84
CA ASP A 80 16.17 21.01 -5.00
C ASP A 80 16.69 19.77 -4.22
N ILE A 81 15.83 18.76 -3.97
CA ILE A 81 16.23 17.50 -3.31
C ILE A 81 16.55 16.35 -4.29
N SER A 82 16.43 16.57 -5.60
CA SER A 82 16.65 15.56 -6.64
C SER A 82 18.09 15.06 -6.66
N LEU A 83 18.32 13.99 -5.90
CA LEU A 83 19.53 13.18 -5.94
C LEU A 83 19.11 11.70 -6.06
N PRO A 84 19.90 10.85 -6.73
CA PRO A 84 19.59 9.42 -6.85
C PRO A 84 19.17 8.81 -5.50
N PRO A 85 18.07 8.03 -5.44
CA PRO A 85 17.33 7.48 -6.58
C PRO A 85 16.20 8.39 -7.15
N LEU A 86 16.17 9.68 -6.82
CA LEU A 86 15.22 10.66 -7.37
C LEU A 86 15.89 11.54 -8.43
N ARG A 87 15.34 11.56 -9.64
CA ARG A 87 15.86 12.39 -10.74
C ARG A 87 15.38 13.84 -10.65
N GLU A 88 16.02 14.74 -11.40
CA GLU A 88 15.74 16.19 -11.43
C GLU A 88 14.28 16.54 -11.75
N ASN A 89 13.58 15.69 -12.50
CA ASN A 89 12.17 15.87 -12.84
C ASN A 89 11.19 15.26 -11.82
N GLY A 90 11.67 14.83 -10.65
CA GLY A 90 10.87 14.16 -9.62
C GLY A 90 10.51 12.71 -9.94
N LYS A 91 11.07 12.12 -11.02
CA LYS A 91 10.86 10.71 -11.35
C LYS A 91 11.81 9.81 -10.55
N PRO A 92 11.31 8.73 -9.93
CA PRO A 92 12.16 7.75 -9.28
C PRO A 92 12.91 6.90 -10.31
N GLU A 93 14.11 6.47 -9.96
CA GLU A 93 14.81 5.40 -10.66
C GLU A 93 14.17 4.04 -10.37
N PRO A 94 14.28 3.04 -11.27
CA PRO A 94 13.88 1.69 -10.92
C PRO A 94 14.74 1.12 -9.79
N PHE A 95 14.25 0.07 -9.15
CA PHE A 95 15.07 -0.77 -8.30
C PHE A 95 15.99 -1.64 -9.16
N LEU A 96 17.12 -2.06 -8.58
CA LEU A 96 18.06 -2.98 -9.23
C LEU A 96 17.65 -4.45 -9.05
N PHE A 97 16.96 -4.77 -7.96
CA PHE A 97 16.59 -6.13 -7.57
C PHE A 97 15.13 -6.18 -7.09
N ASP A 98 14.49 -7.33 -7.29
CA ASP A 98 13.18 -7.66 -6.71
C ASP A 98 13.28 -7.88 -5.19
N GLY A 99 12.14 -7.82 -4.51
CA GLY A 99 12.03 -8.13 -3.08
C GLY A 99 10.62 -7.88 -2.54
N PRO A 100 10.32 -8.34 -1.31
CA PRO A 100 9.02 -8.13 -0.68
C PRO A 100 8.67 -6.65 -0.61
N LEU A 101 7.52 -6.27 -1.15
CA LEU A 101 7.15 -4.88 -1.39
C LEU A 101 6.07 -4.40 -0.42
N ALA A 102 6.41 -3.40 0.39
CA ALA A 102 5.47 -2.61 1.16
C ALA A 102 5.20 -1.26 0.46
N ILE A 103 3.92 -0.88 0.34
CA ILE A 103 3.54 0.45 -0.16
C ILE A 103 2.68 1.21 0.85
N THR A 104 2.62 2.52 0.66
CA THR A 104 1.62 3.37 1.31
C THR A 104 1.23 4.51 0.39
N THR A 105 0.04 5.07 0.62
CA THR A 105 -0.45 6.23 -0.12
C THR A 105 -1.01 7.28 0.82
N GLY A 106 -0.92 8.55 0.44
CA GLY A 106 -1.67 9.60 1.11
C GLY A 106 -0.99 10.96 1.17
N ARG A 107 -1.69 11.91 1.80
CA ARG A 107 -1.18 13.26 2.01
C ARG A 107 -0.04 13.26 3.01
N LEU A 108 1.05 13.93 2.66
CA LEU A 108 2.24 14.04 3.50
C LEU A 108 2.00 15.01 4.67
N ALA A 109 1.28 14.52 5.68
CA ALA A 109 0.85 15.27 6.84
C ALA A 109 1.12 14.48 8.12
N ARG A 110 1.31 15.17 9.25
CA ARG A 110 1.54 14.57 10.58
C ARG A 110 0.53 13.47 10.95
N GLN A 111 -0.71 13.65 10.50
CA GLN A 111 -1.80 12.68 10.64
C GLN A 111 -1.39 11.28 10.16
N LYS A 112 -0.70 11.19 9.02
CA LYS A 112 -0.43 9.93 8.32
C LYS A 112 0.79 9.17 8.83
N GLY A 113 1.57 9.76 9.73
CA GLY A 113 2.66 9.04 10.42
C GLY A 113 3.85 8.67 9.55
N PHE A 114 4.12 9.39 8.46
CA PHE A 114 5.27 9.10 7.59
C PHE A 114 6.62 9.24 8.31
N ASP A 115 6.70 10.10 9.32
CA ASP A 115 7.86 10.20 10.21
C ASP A 115 8.13 8.91 11.00
N LEU A 116 7.08 8.17 11.39
CA LEU A 116 7.23 6.88 12.06
C LEU A 116 7.95 5.87 11.14
N MET A 117 7.76 5.98 9.82
CA MET A 117 8.40 5.10 8.85
C MET A 117 9.88 5.40 8.66
N VAL A 118 10.31 6.66 8.88
CA VAL A 118 11.72 7.03 8.85
C VAL A 118 12.49 6.28 9.94
N GLU A 119 11.84 6.02 11.08
CA GLU A 119 12.39 5.21 12.18
C GLU A 119 12.18 3.69 11.99
N ALA A 120 11.05 3.27 11.42
CA ALA A 120 10.69 1.85 11.27
C ALA A 120 11.45 1.15 10.13
N VAL A 121 11.61 1.80 8.97
CA VAL A 121 12.24 1.19 7.78
C VAL A 121 13.66 0.68 8.06
N PRO A 122 14.58 1.45 8.70
CA PRO A 122 15.90 0.94 9.08
C PRO A 122 15.85 -0.36 9.87
N ARG A 123 14.86 -0.51 10.78
CA ARG A 123 14.71 -1.70 11.62
C ARG A 123 14.30 -2.90 10.79
N VAL A 124 13.32 -2.73 9.90
CA VAL A 124 12.89 -3.79 8.97
C VAL A 124 14.07 -4.23 8.10
N LEU A 125 14.81 -3.29 7.53
CA LEU A 125 15.93 -3.59 6.62
C LEU A 125 17.12 -4.29 7.30
N ARG A 126 17.30 -4.13 8.63
CA ARG A 126 18.30 -4.93 9.37
C ARG A 126 17.97 -6.42 9.36
N GLU A 127 16.68 -6.78 9.37
CA GLU A 127 16.24 -8.17 9.40
C GLU A 127 15.88 -8.73 8.01
N LEU A 128 15.36 -7.87 7.14
CA LEU A 128 14.90 -8.15 5.78
C LEU A 128 15.57 -7.19 4.79
N GLY A 129 16.88 -7.36 4.58
CA GLY A 129 17.68 -6.45 3.76
C GLY A 129 17.25 -6.32 2.29
N ASN A 130 16.47 -7.28 1.78
CA ASN A 130 15.92 -7.24 0.42
C ASN A 130 14.54 -6.55 0.33
N ALA A 131 13.90 -6.18 1.44
CA ALA A 131 12.58 -5.56 1.43
C ALA A 131 12.58 -4.21 0.70
N LYS A 132 11.48 -3.92 0.00
CA LYS A 132 11.26 -2.72 -0.79
C LYS A 132 10.12 -1.89 -0.21
N PHE A 133 10.29 -0.58 -0.19
CA PHE A 133 9.30 0.39 0.26
C PHE A 133 9.05 1.42 -0.84
N VAL A 134 7.77 1.59 -1.20
CA VAL A 134 7.36 2.62 -2.15
C VAL A 134 6.32 3.53 -1.51
N PHE A 135 6.66 4.80 -1.40
CA PHE A 135 5.82 5.85 -0.83
C PHE A 135 5.17 6.64 -1.96
N LEU A 136 3.86 6.52 -2.14
CA LEU A 136 3.08 7.32 -3.11
C LEU A 136 2.41 8.48 -2.38
N VAL A 137 3.12 9.61 -2.27
CA VAL A 137 2.74 10.69 -1.36
C VAL A 137 2.25 11.91 -2.09
N LEU A 138 1.30 12.61 -1.48
CA LEU A 138 0.82 13.91 -1.93
C LEU A 138 1.35 14.98 -0.97
N PRO A 139 2.43 15.69 -1.32
CA PRO A 139 2.91 16.80 -0.50
C PRO A 139 1.81 17.84 -0.31
N VAL A 140 1.74 18.40 0.89
CA VAL A 140 0.81 19.46 1.26
C VAL A 140 1.56 20.55 2.02
N TRP A 141 0.96 21.73 2.12
CA TRP A 141 1.53 22.84 2.88
C TRP A 141 1.68 22.46 4.35
N GLY A 142 2.81 22.83 4.96
CA GLY A 142 3.15 22.46 6.34
C GLY A 142 3.64 21.01 6.47
N GLY A 143 3.89 20.33 5.36
CA GLY A 143 4.44 18.98 5.30
C GLY A 143 5.86 18.91 4.73
N GLU A 144 6.53 20.04 4.53
CA GLU A 144 7.83 20.16 3.88
C GLU A 144 8.92 19.37 4.62
N ASP A 145 8.90 19.37 5.96
CA ASP A 145 9.84 18.59 6.77
C ASP A 145 9.79 17.09 6.46
N TYR A 146 8.59 16.56 6.21
CA TYR A 146 8.43 15.15 5.83
C TYR A 146 8.97 14.86 4.43
N ILE A 147 9.00 15.85 3.53
CA ILE A 147 9.63 15.71 2.21
C ILE A 147 11.12 15.45 2.41
N TYR A 148 11.78 16.28 3.22
CA TYR A 148 13.20 16.13 3.52
C TYR A 148 13.50 14.81 4.23
N GLN A 149 12.70 14.44 5.23
CA GLN A 149 12.89 13.16 5.93
C GLN A 149 12.77 11.95 5.00
N LEU A 150 11.77 11.92 4.11
CA LEU A 150 11.63 10.84 3.12
C LEU A 150 12.74 10.89 2.06
N ALA A 151 13.21 12.07 1.69
CA ALA A 151 14.36 12.24 0.81
C ALA A 151 15.65 11.67 1.41
N ASP A 152 15.88 11.93 2.70
CA ASP A 152 17.04 11.39 3.42
C ASP A 152 16.93 9.88 3.64
N LEU A 153 15.72 9.37 3.90
CA LEU A 153 15.48 7.93 3.99
C LEU A 153 15.80 7.22 2.66
N GLN A 154 15.32 7.74 1.51
CA GLN A 154 15.62 7.12 0.21
C GLN A 154 17.09 7.21 -0.19
N ARG A 155 17.80 8.27 0.23
CA ARG A 155 19.25 8.41 0.01
C ARG A 155 20.05 7.45 0.89
N SER A 156 19.59 7.22 2.11
CA SER A 156 20.22 6.30 3.06
C SER A 156 20.01 4.84 2.66
N TYR A 157 18.92 4.54 1.96
CA TYR A 157 18.55 3.20 1.51
C TYR A 157 18.17 3.17 0.02
N PRO A 158 19.12 3.51 -0.89
CA PRO A 158 18.84 3.69 -2.32
C PRO A 158 18.51 2.38 -3.04
N GLU A 159 18.76 1.23 -2.42
CA GLU A 159 18.37 -0.07 -2.96
C GLU A 159 16.97 -0.52 -2.49
N ASN A 160 16.38 0.16 -1.49
CA ASN A 160 15.19 -0.31 -0.79
C ASN A 160 14.03 0.67 -0.80
N VAL A 161 14.28 1.97 -0.91
CA VAL A 161 13.21 2.99 -0.77
C VAL A 161 13.06 3.82 -2.04
N ARG A 162 11.80 4.03 -2.46
CA ARG A 162 11.43 5.01 -3.49
C ARG A 162 10.28 5.87 -3.02
N VAL A 163 10.31 7.14 -3.40
CA VAL A 163 9.26 8.10 -3.06
C VAL A 163 8.77 8.76 -4.34
N ILE A 164 7.46 8.73 -4.55
CA ILE A 164 6.78 9.42 -5.64
C ILE A 164 6.06 10.61 -5.01
N TYR A 165 6.58 11.80 -5.29
CA TYR A 165 6.02 13.06 -4.82
C TYR A 165 5.01 13.58 -5.84
N GLY A 166 3.71 13.45 -5.55
CA GLY A 166 2.63 13.92 -6.42
C GLY A 166 1.75 12.82 -6.97
N VAL A 167 0.83 13.20 -7.85
CA VAL A 167 -0.17 12.28 -8.41
C VAL A 167 0.45 11.54 -9.60
N ALA A 168 0.47 10.21 -9.53
CA ALA A 168 1.00 9.35 -10.59
C ALA A 168 -0.02 8.28 -11.01
N PRO A 169 -1.10 8.65 -11.73
CA PRO A 169 -2.19 7.74 -12.07
C PRO A 169 -1.72 6.52 -12.85
N SER A 170 -0.73 6.67 -13.74
CA SER A 170 -0.24 5.56 -14.58
C SER A 170 0.21 4.36 -13.76
N ILE A 171 0.87 4.57 -12.62
CA ILE A 171 1.42 3.50 -11.80
C ILE A 171 0.63 3.22 -10.52
N TYR A 172 -0.38 4.02 -10.17
CA TYR A 172 -1.03 3.95 -8.85
C TYR A 172 -1.66 2.57 -8.59
N LYS A 173 -2.52 2.09 -9.50
CA LYS A 173 -3.11 0.75 -9.41
C LYS A 173 -2.10 -0.37 -9.62
N LEU A 174 -1.10 -0.16 -10.47
CA LEU A 174 -0.01 -1.12 -10.66
C LEU A 174 0.74 -1.34 -9.35
N ALA A 175 1.08 -0.27 -8.62
CA ALA A 175 1.76 -0.37 -7.32
C ALA A 175 0.95 -1.22 -6.33
N HIS A 176 -0.35 -0.98 -6.24
CA HIS A 176 -1.27 -1.76 -5.40
C HIS A 176 -1.41 -3.24 -5.83
N LEU A 177 -1.42 -3.54 -7.13
CA LEU A 177 -1.45 -4.92 -7.63
C LEU A 177 -0.09 -5.62 -7.59
N ALA A 178 1.00 -4.86 -7.46
CA ALA A 178 2.37 -5.35 -7.34
C ALA A 178 2.80 -5.58 -5.89
N SER A 179 2.19 -4.89 -4.92
CA SER A 179 2.63 -4.94 -3.53
C SER A 179 2.23 -6.20 -2.77
N ASP A 180 3.01 -6.49 -1.74
CA ASP A 180 2.77 -7.58 -0.80
C ASP A 180 2.03 -7.11 0.45
N VAL A 181 2.34 -5.90 0.91
CA VAL A 181 1.78 -5.32 2.12
C VAL A 181 1.46 -3.85 1.87
N PHE A 182 0.37 -3.36 2.45
CA PHE A 182 0.10 -1.93 2.54
C PHE A 182 0.16 -1.48 3.99
N PHE A 183 0.83 -0.36 4.26
CA PHE A 183 0.95 0.18 5.62
C PHE A 183 0.26 1.53 5.80
N ALA A 184 -0.36 1.69 6.96
CA ALA A 184 -1.18 2.84 7.33
C ALA A 184 -0.87 3.29 8.78
N PRO A 185 0.26 3.99 9.02
CA PRO A 185 0.73 4.33 10.36
C PRO A 185 0.07 5.60 10.91
N SER A 186 -1.19 5.82 10.55
CA SER A 186 -1.93 7.03 10.89
C SER A 186 -2.06 7.18 12.41
N ARG A 187 -1.78 8.38 12.93
CA ARG A 187 -2.01 8.72 14.34
C ARG A 187 -3.51 8.81 14.66
N TRP A 188 -4.28 9.31 13.70
CA TRP A 188 -5.73 9.27 13.69
C TRP A 188 -6.21 9.10 12.26
N GLU A 189 -7.28 8.34 12.05
CA GLU A 189 -7.82 8.11 10.70
C GLU A 189 -9.35 8.04 10.77
N PRO A 190 -10.10 9.03 10.24
CA PRO A 190 -11.55 9.03 10.35
C PRO A 190 -12.17 7.76 9.78
N PHE A 191 -11.81 7.43 8.54
CA PHE A 191 -12.30 6.22 7.88
C PHE A 191 -11.16 5.42 7.24
N GLY A 192 -10.40 6.03 6.32
CA GLY A 192 -9.22 5.40 5.71
C GLY A 192 -9.50 4.72 4.36
N ILE A 193 -10.00 5.48 3.38
CA ILE A 193 -10.29 4.99 2.02
C ILE A 193 -9.07 4.30 1.37
N MET A 194 -7.86 4.83 1.61
CA MET A 194 -6.62 4.22 1.13
C MET A 194 -6.45 2.76 1.57
N ALA A 195 -6.93 2.40 2.77
CA ALA A 195 -6.91 1.04 3.26
C ALA A 195 -7.86 0.14 2.46
N LEU A 196 -9.04 0.66 2.10
CA LEU A 196 -9.99 -0.05 1.25
C LEU A 196 -9.47 -0.24 -0.17
N GLU A 197 -8.85 0.77 -0.77
CA GLU A 197 -8.22 0.65 -2.10
C GLU A 197 -7.13 -0.43 -2.12
N ALA A 198 -6.32 -0.48 -1.05
CA ALA A 198 -5.30 -1.50 -0.85
C ALA A 198 -5.90 -2.90 -0.67
N MET A 199 -6.93 -3.04 0.16
CA MET A 199 -7.58 -4.33 0.39
C MET A 199 -8.38 -4.82 -0.83
N ALA A 200 -8.99 -3.91 -1.60
CA ALA A 200 -9.69 -4.22 -2.86
C ALA A 200 -8.75 -4.82 -3.90
N THR A 201 -7.45 -4.54 -3.78
CA THR A 201 -6.40 -5.10 -4.61
C THR A 201 -5.65 -6.26 -3.93
N GLY A 202 -6.17 -6.79 -2.82
CA GLY A 202 -5.61 -7.95 -2.13
C GLY A 202 -4.32 -7.67 -1.37
N ASN A 203 -4.16 -6.47 -0.82
CA ASN A 203 -3.05 -6.17 0.09
C ASN A 203 -3.50 -6.33 1.54
N PRO A 204 -2.85 -7.20 2.33
CA PRO A 204 -2.97 -7.19 3.77
C PRO A 204 -2.41 -5.91 4.37
N LEU A 205 -3.00 -5.48 5.48
CA LEU A 205 -2.71 -4.20 6.12
C LEU A 205 -1.79 -4.35 7.33
N VAL A 206 -0.80 -3.48 7.45
CA VAL A 206 -0.18 -3.16 8.75
C VAL A 206 -0.58 -1.74 9.11
N ALA A 207 -1.52 -1.59 10.04
CA ALA A 207 -2.19 -0.33 10.30
C ALA A 207 -2.21 0.03 11.78
N SER A 208 -2.24 1.33 12.08
CA SER A 208 -2.47 1.77 13.46
C SER A 208 -3.89 1.45 13.91
N ARG A 209 -4.04 1.01 15.16
CA ARG A 209 -5.32 0.71 15.84
C ARG A 209 -6.06 2.00 16.21
N THR A 210 -6.50 2.77 15.22
CA THR A 210 -7.16 4.07 15.39
C THR A 210 -8.29 4.29 14.39
N GLY A 211 -9.31 5.05 14.80
CA GLY A 211 -10.46 5.46 13.98
C GLY A 211 -11.00 4.36 13.08
N GLY A 212 -11.22 4.61 11.78
CA GLY A 212 -11.79 3.62 10.86
C GLY A 212 -10.86 2.42 10.55
N LEU A 213 -9.54 2.55 10.75
CA LEU A 213 -8.60 1.45 10.48
C LEU A 213 -8.86 0.25 11.39
N LYS A 214 -9.23 0.49 12.65
CA LYS A 214 -9.58 -0.59 13.60
C LYS A 214 -10.85 -1.35 13.21
N GLU A 215 -11.72 -0.72 12.41
CA GLU A 215 -12.98 -1.30 11.93
C GLU A 215 -12.76 -2.00 10.58
N ILE A 216 -11.85 -1.47 9.75
CA ILE A 216 -11.55 -2.02 8.43
C ILE A 216 -10.66 -3.27 8.54
N VAL A 217 -9.68 -3.32 9.43
CA VAL A 217 -8.73 -4.44 9.51
C VAL A 217 -9.21 -5.51 10.49
N LEU A 218 -9.30 -6.75 10.04
CA LEU A 218 -9.42 -7.92 10.92
C LEU A 218 -8.02 -8.34 11.34
N ASP A 219 -7.64 -8.04 12.58
CA ASP A 219 -6.33 -8.38 13.11
C ASP A 219 -6.13 -9.91 13.14
N VAL A 220 -5.06 -10.41 12.52
CA VAL A 220 -4.71 -11.84 12.50
C VAL A 220 -4.58 -12.40 13.92
N ASN A 221 -4.16 -11.59 14.90
CA ASN A 221 -4.06 -12.04 16.28
C ASN A 221 -5.42 -12.42 16.89
N ASP A 222 -6.48 -11.75 16.45
CA ASP A 222 -7.85 -11.94 16.92
C ASP A 222 -8.67 -12.88 16.02
N HIS A 223 -8.32 -12.94 14.72
CA HIS A 223 -9.14 -13.59 13.68
C HIS A 223 -8.47 -14.78 12.97
N GLY A 224 -7.19 -15.04 13.20
CA GLY A 224 -6.47 -16.18 12.61
C GLY A 224 -6.48 -16.18 11.08
N ASP A 225 -6.92 -17.30 10.50
CA ASP A 225 -7.03 -17.54 9.05
C ASP A 225 -8.03 -16.60 8.35
N LYS A 226 -8.91 -15.94 9.10
CA LYS A 226 -9.85 -14.90 8.60
C LYS A 226 -9.30 -13.48 8.69
N GLY A 227 -8.06 -13.32 9.16
CA GLY A 227 -7.41 -12.02 9.28
C GLY A 227 -7.17 -11.35 7.93
N THR A 228 -7.04 -10.02 7.96
CA THR A 228 -6.72 -9.16 6.80
C THR A 228 -5.50 -8.29 7.05
N GLY A 229 -4.82 -8.45 8.19
CA GLY A 229 -3.69 -7.60 8.55
C GLY A 229 -3.31 -7.66 10.03
N LEU A 230 -2.44 -6.75 10.45
CA LEU A 230 -2.02 -6.53 11.84
C LEU A 230 -2.37 -5.10 12.26
N LEU A 231 -2.87 -4.95 13.50
CA LEU A 231 -3.14 -3.64 14.10
C LEU A 231 -2.14 -3.33 15.22
N VAL A 232 -1.38 -2.26 15.06
CA VAL A 232 -0.35 -1.78 16.01
C VAL A 232 -0.80 -0.55 16.79
N PRO A 233 -0.25 -0.25 17.98
CA PRO A 233 -0.49 1.01 18.67
C PRO A 233 -0.15 2.24 17.77
N PRO A 234 -0.98 3.29 17.74
CA PRO A 234 -0.67 4.50 16.98
C PRO A 234 0.52 5.25 17.57
N GLY A 235 1.41 5.75 16.72
CA GLY A 235 2.55 6.55 17.16
C GLY A 235 3.75 5.75 17.68
N ASP A 236 3.74 4.42 17.54
CA ASP A 236 4.84 3.55 17.94
C ASP A 236 5.63 3.05 16.70
N PRO A 237 6.81 3.63 16.39
CA PRO A 237 7.61 3.20 15.25
C PRO A 237 8.27 1.83 15.45
N TYR A 238 8.39 1.35 16.69
CA TYR A 238 8.97 0.04 16.98
C TYR A 238 7.97 -1.06 16.64
N GLU A 239 6.77 -1.00 17.22
CA GLU A 239 5.69 -1.96 16.95
C GLU A 239 5.30 -1.96 15.47
N LEU A 240 5.29 -0.79 14.84
CA LEU A 240 5.08 -0.67 13.39
C LEU A 240 6.15 -1.41 12.58
N GLY A 241 7.43 -1.26 12.96
CA GLY A 241 8.54 -1.94 12.31
C GLY A 241 8.50 -3.46 12.48
N GLU A 242 8.20 -3.95 13.68
CA GLU A 242 8.06 -5.38 13.96
C GLU A 242 6.92 -6.00 13.14
N ALA A 243 5.74 -5.38 13.16
CA ALA A 243 4.58 -5.86 12.39
C ALA A 243 4.81 -5.81 10.88
N LEU A 244 5.51 -4.78 10.37
CA LEU A 244 5.90 -4.70 8.96
C LEU A 244 6.89 -5.79 8.56
N ARG A 245 7.93 -6.03 9.37
CA ARG A 245 8.87 -7.12 9.15
C ARG A 245 8.12 -8.45 9.10
N ASP A 246 7.28 -8.71 10.09
CA ASP A 246 6.54 -9.96 10.20
C ASP A 246 5.61 -10.20 9.01
N MET A 247 4.82 -9.19 8.62
CA MET A 247 3.90 -9.31 7.49
C MET A 247 4.65 -9.43 6.15
N LEU A 248 5.75 -8.69 5.95
CA LEU A 248 6.55 -8.82 4.72
C LEU A 248 7.20 -10.20 4.60
N ALA A 249 7.79 -10.70 5.69
CA ALA A 249 8.36 -12.04 5.73
C ALA A 249 7.29 -13.11 5.50
N PHE A 250 6.12 -12.96 6.13
CA PHE A 250 4.98 -13.87 5.97
C PHE A 250 4.49 -13.94 4.52
N MET A 251 4.24 -12.78 3.90
CA MET A 251 3.77 -12.72 2.52
C MET A 251 4.80 -13.29 1.55
N GLU A 252 6.08 -13.01 1.76
CA GLU A 252 7.14 -13.50 0.86
C GLU A 252 7.40 -14.99 1.00
N ALA A 253 7.33 -15.53 2.23
CA ALA A 253 7.36 -16.96 2.47
C ALA A 253 6.27 -17.67 1.67
N SER A 254 5.05 -17.13 1.72
CA SER A 254 3.89 -17.69 1.01
C SER A 254 4.00 -17.53 -0.51
N ASN A 255 4.37 -16.34 -0.99
CA ASN A 255 4.52 -16.06 -2.43
C ASN A 255 5.56 -16.97 -3.11
N THR A 256 6.67 -17.26 -2.41
CA THR A 256 7.82 -17.97 -2.97
C THR A 256 7.88 -19.45 -2.60
N GLY A 257 7.12 -19.88 -1.60
CA GLY A 257 7.22 -21.21 -0.99
C GLY A 257 8.49 -21.41 -0.15
N ASN A 258 9.34 -20.39 0.02
CA ASN A 258 10.57 -20.48 0.79
C ASN A 258 10.31 -20.20 2.28
N LEU A 259 9.75 -21.17 2.99
CA LEU A 259 9.40 -20.98 4.40
C LEU A 259 10.64 -20.84 5.31
N GLY A 260 11.73 -21.56 5.02
CA GLY A 260 12.81 -21.80 5.97
C GLY A 260 13.52 -20.55 6.51
N TRP A 261 13.91 -19.61 5.65
CA TRP A 261 14.57 -18.38 6.10
C TRP A 261 13.56 -17.38 6.67
N TYR A 262 12.40 -17.22 6.01
CA TYR A 262 11.40 -16.23 6.38
C TYR A 262 10.69 -16.54 7.70
N LEU A 263 10.42 -17.82 8.02
CA LEU A 263 9.84 -18.19 9.32
C LEU A 263 10.70 -17.71 10.51
N LYS A 264 12.03 -17.71 10.36
CA LYS A 264 12.96 -17.22 11.39
C LYS A 264 12.95 -15.69 11.54
N LYS A 265 12.33 -14.98 10.60
CA LYS A 265 12.20 -13.52 10.58
C LYS A 265 10.84 -13.02 11.07
N ILE A 266 9.90 -13.93 11.32
CA ILE A 266 8.57 -13.59 11.83
C ILE A 266 8.58 -13.76 13.35
N GLY A 267 8.41 -12.66 14.08
CA GLY A 267 8.26 -12.65 15.53
C GLY A 267 6.84 -13.01 15.98
N ASN A 268 5.83 -12.70 15.17
CA ASN A 268 4.44 -13.01 15.45
C ASN A 268 4.13 -14.52 15.33
N GLU A 269 3.90 -15.17 16.47
CA GLU A 269 3.59 -16.62 16.52
C GLU A 269 2.34 -17.04 15.74
N LYS A 270 1.33 -16.15 15.62
CA LYS A 270 0.09 -16.48 14.90
C LYS A 270 0.35 -16.57 13.40
N LEU A 271 1.16 -15.66 12.86
CA LEU A 271 1.59 -15.71 11.46
C LEU A 271 2.46 -16.95 11.18
N VAL A 272 3.37 -17.31 12.09
CA VAL A 272 4.18 -18.54 11.96
C VAL A 272 3.27 -19.77 11.88
N ARG A 273 2.34 -19.93 12.83
CA ARG A 273 1.40 -21.07 12.85
C ARG A 273 0.54 -21.13 11.58
N LEU A 274 0.09 -19.98 11.08
CA LEU A 274 -0.68 -19.93 9.83
C LEU A 274 0.13 -20.43 8.63
N LEU A 275 1.42 -20.10 8.51
CA LEU A 275 2.28 -20.62 7.43
C LEU A 275 2.59 -22.11 7.58
N GLU A 276 2.73 -22.59 8.82
CA GLU A 276 2.96 -24.02 9.08
C GLU A 276 1.74 -24.87 8.72
N GLU A 277 0.53 -24.34 8.95
CA GLU A 277 -0.74 -25.00 8.61
C GLU A 277 -1.10 -24.84 7.12
N TYR A 278 -0.92 -23.63 6.58
CA TYR A 278 -1.23 -23.26 5.20
C TYR A 278 -0.01 -22.58 4.55
N PRO A 279 0.80 -23.31 3.77
CA PRO A 279 1.95 -22.70 3.07
C PRO A 279 1.56 -21.54 2.13
N ASP A 280 0.33 -21.52 1.65
CA ASP A 280 -0.28 -20.46 0.84
C ASP A 280 -1.08 -19.43 1.66
N ALA A 281 -0.85 -19.32 2.99
CA ALA A 281 -1.59 -18.42 3.88
C ALA A 281 -1.57 -16.95 3.46
N GLY A 282 -0.56 -16.51 2.70
CA GLY A 282 -0.54 -15.19 2.08
C GLY A 282 -1.74 -14.98 1.15
N GLU A 283 -2.04 -15.94 0.28
CA GLU A 283 -3.17 -15.88 -0.66
C GLU A 283 -4.52 -15.90 0.09
N ILE A 284 -4.61 -16.65 1.19
CA ILE A 284 -5.77 -16.63 2.10
C ILE A 284 -6.00 -15.20 2.62
N LEU A 285 -4.97 -14.53 3.13
CA LEU A 285 -5.07 -13.14 3.60
C LEU A 285 -5.46 -12.18 2.47
N ARG A 286 -4.93 -12.34 1.25
CA ARG A 286 -5.32 -11.52 0.10
C ARG A 286 -6.80 -11.67 -0.23
N LYS A 287 -7.29 -12.93 -0.28
CA LYS A 287 -8.69 -13.24 -0.54
C LYS A 287 -9.60 -12.63 0.53
N ASN A 288 -9.24 -12.77 1.81
CA ASN A 288 -10.00 -12.16 2.90
C ASN A 288 -10.10 -10.63 2.76
N CYS A 289 -9.02 -9.97 2.32
CA CYS A 289 -9.02 -8.52 2.08
C CYS A 289 -10.04 -8.13 1.00
N ILE A 290 -10.01 -8.83 -0.15
CA ILE A 290 -10.91 -8.56 -1.28
C ILE A 290 -12.36 -8.80 -0.87
N GLU A 291 -12.66 -9.98 -0.31
CA GLU A 291 -14.02 -10.36 0.10
C GLU A 291 -14.57 -9.40 1.17
N ARG A 292 -13.72 -8.95 2.09
CA ARG A 292 -14.13 -7.98 3.11
C ARG A 292 -14.54 -6.64 2.50
N VAL A 293 -13.79 -6.14 1.52
CA VAL A 293 -14.14 -4.89 0.84
C VAL A 293 -15.43 -5.06 0.04
N GLU A 294 -15.54 -6.12 -0.77
CA GLU A 294 -16.72 -6.34 -1.61
C GLU A 294 -18.00 -6.45 -0.78
N LYS A 295 -17.94 -7.20 0.33
CA LYS A 295 -19.08 -7.48 1.19
C LYS A 295 -19.53 -6.30 2.04
N TYR A 296 -18.59 -5.49 2.55
CA TYR A 296 -18.91 -4.49 3.57
C TYR A 296 -18.61 -3.05 3.18
N PHE A 297 -17.71 -2.83 2.22
CA PHE A 297 -17.15 -1.51 1.93
C PHE A 297 -17.18 -1.13 0.44
N SER A 298 -18.02 -1.80 -0.35
CA SER A 298 -18.38 -1.38 -1.70
C SER A 298 -19.50 -0.34 -1.66
N TRP A 299 -19.63 0.46 -2.72
CA TRP A 299 -20.76 1.39 -2.86
C TRP A 299 -22.10 0.66 -2.80
N SER A 300 -22.19 -0.51 -3.43
CA SER A 300 -23.39 -1.36 -3.39
C SER A 300 -23.70 -1.84 -1.97
N ALA A 301 -22.71 -2.32 -1.21
CA ALA A 301 -22.90 -2.73 0.18
C ALA A 301 -23.33 -1.57 1.08
N SER A 302 -22.70 -0.40 0.91
CA SER A 302 -23.03 0.80 1.68
C SER A 302 -24.44 1.30 1.36
N ALA A 303 -24.83 1.32 0.08
CA ALA A 303 -26.17 1.70 -0.34
C ALA A 303 -27.24 0.72 0.16
N ALA A 304 -26.97 -0.59 0.12
CA ALA A 304 -27.87 -1.61 0.64
C ALA A 304 -28.09 -1.45 2.16
N THR A 305 -27.02 -1.22 2.91
CA THR A 305 -27.07 -0.98 4.37
C THR A 305 -27.88 0.27 4.69
N ALA A 306 -27.62 1.38 4.00
CA ALA A 306 -28.38 2.61 4.18
C ALA A 306 -29.88 2.40 3.89
N SER A 307 -30.19 1.72 2.78
CA SER A 307 -31.57 1.44 2.37
C SER A 307 -32.32 0.58 3.38
N ALA A 308 -31.65 -0.41 3.97
CA ALA A 308 -32.23 -1.25 5.02
C ALA A 308 -32.60 -0.42 6.26
N ILE A 309 -31.69 0.43 6.74
CA ILE A 309 -31.92 1.29 7.92
C ILE A 309 -33.09 2.26 7.68
N TYR A 310 -33.10 2.96 6.54
CA TYR A 310 -34.22 3.86 6.22
C TYR A 310 -35.55 3.10 6.06
N GLY A 311 -35.50 1.89 5.50
CA GLY A 311 -36.68 1.03 5.37
C GLY A 311 -37.25 0.56 6.71
N GLU A 312 -36.40 0.33 7.73
CA GLU A 312 -36.85 0.04 9.09
C GLU A 312 -37.48 1.25 9.77
N LEU A 313 -36.87 2.43 9.63
CA LEU A 313 -37.38 3.67 10.22
C LEU A 313 -38.73 4.10 9.63
N LEU A 314 -38.97 3.84 8.34
CA LEU A 314 -40.25 4.15 7.68
C LEU A 314 -41.37 3.17 8.04
N LYS A 315 -41.07 2.05 8.69
CA LYS A 315 -42.05 1.06 9.16
C LYS A 315 -42.50 1.30 10.60
N GLY A 316 -41.79 2.14 11.37
CA GLY A 316 -42.12 2.53 12.74
C GLY A 316 -42.81 3.89 12.78
#